data_AF-A0A944TDY6-F1
#
_entry.id   AF-A0A944TDY6-F1
#
_cell.length_a   1.000
_cell.length_b   1.000
_cell.length_c   1.000
_cell.angle_alpha   90.00
_cell.angle_beta   90.00
_cell.angle_gamma   90.00
#
_symmetry.space_group_name_H-M   'P 1'
#
loop_
_entity.id
_entity.type
_entity.pdbx_description
1 polymer ?
#
loop_
_entity_poly.entity_id
_entity_poly.type
_entity_poly.pdbx_seq_one_letter_code
_entity_poly.pdbx_strand_id
1 'polypeptide(L)'
;NRFMGALEERNRESAERIKGLMFTFEDLARIDPSGVQALLRQVEKDPLAMALKGGSDDIKDLFFKNMSERAAKMMQEDMEAMGPVRLKEVDEAQGNVVQTAKTLADSGEIVISGGGEEDELVF
;
A
#
# COMPACT_ATOMS: atom_id res chain seq x y z
N ASN A 1 -35.43 -20.59 -0.97
CA ASN A 1 -34.55 -19.77 -1.83
C ASN A 1 -33.10 -20.26 -1.84
N ARG A 2 -32.82 -21.47 -2.36
CA ARG A 2 -31.42 -21.97 -2.48
C ARG A 2 -30.61 -21.31 -3.60
N PHE A 3 -31.30 -20.76 -4.60
CA PHE A 3 -30.67 -20.11 -5.77
C PHE A 3 -30.01 -18.77 -5.41
N MET A 4 -30.65 -17.95 -4.57
CA MET A 4 -30.07 -16.68 -4.10
C MET A 4 -28.83 -16.90 -3.22
N GLY A 5 -28.85 -17.89 -2.32
CA GLY A 5 -27.69 -18.20 -1.48
C GLY A 5 -26.45 -18.62 -2.27
N ALA A 6 -26.62 -19.46 -3.30
CA ALA A 6 -25.51 -19.87 -4.17
C ALA A 6 -24.94 -18.72 -5.03
N LEU A 7 -25.80 -17.76 -5.42
CA LEU A 7 -25.39 -16.58 -6.17
C LEU A 7 -24.65 -15.57 -5.30
N GLU A 8 -25.10 -15.37 -4.07
CA GLU A 8 -24.44 -14.54 -3.06
C GLU A 8 -23.06 -15.12 -2.67
N GLU A 9 -22.96 -16.44 -2.50
CA GLU A 9 -21.71 -17.13 -2.16
C GLU A 9 -20.68 -17.06 -3.30
N ARG A 10 -21.10 -17.32 -4.54
CA ARG A 10 -20.24 -17.20 -5.73
C ARG A 10 -19.78 -15.75 -5.96
N ASN A 11 -20.64 -14.77 -5.72
CA ASN A 11 -20.26 -13.35 -5.78
C ASN A 11 -19.26 -12.99 -4.68
N ARG A 12 -19.44 -13.50 -3.46
CA ARG A 12 -18.49 -13.28 -2.36
C ARG A 12 -17.12 -13.87 -2.69
N GLU A 13 -17.07 -15.11 -3.19
CA GLU A 13 -15.83 -15.75 -3.60
C GLU A 13 -15.15 -15.01 -4.76
N SER A 14 -15.93 -14.51 -5.72
CA SER A 14 -15.41 -13.70 -6.84
C SER A 14 -14.91 -12.33 -6.36
N ALA A 15 -15.61 -11.69 -5.41
CA ALA A 15 -15.20 -10.43 -4.82
C ALA A 15 -13.95 -10.58 -3.93
N GLU A 16 -13.81 -11.69 -3.22
CA GLU A 16 -12.58 -12.03 -2.49
C GLU A 16 -11.42 -12.31 -3.44
N ARG A 17 -11.65 -12.99 -4.56
CA ARG A 17 -10.66 -13.13 -5.64
C ARG A 17 -10.29 -11.79 -6.26
N ILE A 18 -11.24 -10.90 -6.53
CA ILE A 18 -10.97 -9.54 -7.03
C ILE A 18 -10.17 -8.74 -6.01
N LYS A 19 -10.51 -8.80 -4.71
CA LYS A 19 -9.74 -8.16 -3.64
C LYS A 19 -8.33 -8.74 -3.54
N GLY A 20 -8.16 -10.05 -3.71
CA GLY A 20 -6.86 -10.70 -3.76
C GLY A 20 -6.01 -10.33 -4.99
N LEU A 21 -6.65 -9.79 -6.03
CA LEU A 21 -5.98 -9.22 -7.21
C LEU A 21 -5.71 -7.71 -7.07
N MET A 22 -6.27 -7.03 -6.06
CA MET A 22 -6.01 -5.61 -5.84
C MET A 22 -4.68 -5.44 -5.12
N PHE A 23 -3.74 -4.74 -5.73
CA PHE A 23 -2.55 -4.24 -5.02
C PHE A 23 -3.00 -3.29 -3.90
N THR A 24 -2.79 -3.71 -2.66
CA THR A 24 -3.17 -3.03 -1.42
C THR A 24 -1.99 -2.27 -0.79
N PHE A 25 -2.25 -1.52 0.27
CA PHE A 25 -1.20 -0.82 1.01
C PHE A 25 -0.21 -1.80 1.68
N GLU A 26 -0.69 -2.97 2.12
CA GLU A 26 0.16 -4.00 2.71
C GLU A 26 1.07 -4.69 1.67
N ASP A 27 0.67 -4.68 0.38
CA ASP A 27 1.50 -5.24 -0.68
C ASP A 27 2.75 -4.38 -0.97
N LEU A 28 2.84 -3.16 -0.45
CA LEU A 28 4.06 -2.35 -0.50
C LEU A 28 5.24 -3.06 0.19
N ALA A 29 5.00 -3.98 1.12
CA ALA A 29 6.02 -4.83 1.74
C ALA A 29 6.83 -5.67 0.73
N ARG A 30 6.31 -5.86 -0.49
CA ARG A 30 6.95 -6.61 -1.58
C ARG A 30 7.82 -5.72 -2.48
N ILE A 31 7.87 -4.42 -2.21
CA ILE A 31 8.71 -3.46 -2.95
C ILE A 31 10.12 -3.48 -2.36
N ASP A 32 11.12 -3.45 -3.23
CA ASP A 32 12.51 -3.38 -2.85
C ASP A 32 12.89 -2.01 -2.25
N PRO A 33 14.03 -1.89 -1.55
CA PRO A 33 14.44 -0.61 -0.96
C PRO A 33 14.51 0.55 -1.97
N SER A 34 14.95 0.29 -3.21
CA SER A 34 14.99 1.29 -4.29
C SER A 34 13.62 1.88 -4.58
N GLY A 35 12.62 1.00 -4.74
CA GLY A 35 11.26 1.40 -5.04
C GLY A 35 10.59 2.13 -3.89
N VAL A 36 10.85 1.72 -2.64
CA VAL A 36 10.37 2.46 -1.46
C VAL A 36 10.97 3.87 -1.42
N GLN A 37 12.25 4.03 -1.76
CA GLN A 37 12.87 5.35 -1.86
C GLN A 37 12.29 6.20 -3.00
N ALA A 38 11.91 5.59 -4.13
CA ALA A 38 11.21 6.29 -5.21
C ALA A 38 9.84 6.78 -4.75
N LEU A 39 9.08 5.92 -4.08
CA LEU A 39 7.79 6.26 -3.49
C LEU A 39 7.91 7.41 -2.47
N LEU A 40 8.89 7.33 -1.57
CA LEU A 40 9.18 8.36 -0.56
C LEU A 40 9.49 9.75 -1.17
N ARG A 41 10.01 9.80 -2.40
CA ARG A 41 10.26 11.07 -3.10
C ARG A 41 9.00 11.67 -3.73
N GLN A 42 8.01 10.83 -4.04
CA GLN A 42 6.82 11.23 -4.78
C GLN A 42 5.61 11.49 -3.88
N VAL A 43 5.56 10.86 -2.70
CA VAL A 43 4.47 11.02 -1.73
C VAL A 43 4.73 12.19 -0.79
N GLU A 44 3.71 13.02 -0.57
CA GLU A 44 3.77 14.09 0.41
C GLU A 44 3.81 13.56 1.85
N LYS A 45 4.47 14.31 2.76
CA LYS A 45 4.71 13.87 4.13
C LYS A 45 3.43 13.66 4.94
N ASP A 46 2.49 14.61 4.89
CA ASP A 46 1.28 14.54 5.73
C ASP A 46 0.38 13.35 5.33
N PRO A 47 0.11 13.10 4.03
CA PRO A 47 -0.58 11.87 3.62
C PRO A 47 0.18 10.60 3.99
N LEU A 48 1.51 10.58 3.89
CA LEU A 48 2.30 9.41 4.29
C LEU A 48 2.18 9.14 5.79
N ALA A 49 2.27 10.18 6.63
CA ALA A 49 2.09 10.05 8.08
C ALA A 49 0.70 9.50 8.43
N MET A 50 -0.36 10.01 7.77
CA MET A 50 -1.73 9.49 7.95
C MET A 50 -1.85 8.02 7.53
N ALA A 51 -1.24 7.64 6.39
CA ALA A 51 -1.27 6.26 5.90
C ALA A 51 -0.52 5.29 6.83
N LEU A 52 0.69 5.67 7.27
CA LEU A 52 1.53 4.86 8.16
C LEU A 52 0.92 4.70 9.55
N LYS A 53 0.12 5.67 10.03
CA LYS A 53 -0.56 5.58 11.31
C LYS A 53 -1.50 4.39 11.42
N GLY A 54 -2.15 4.01 10.31
CA GLY A 54 -2.99 2.82 10.22
C GLY A 54 -2.32 1.61 9.57
N GLY A 55 -1.04 1.69 9.23
CA GLY A 55 -0.29 0.58 8.64
C GLY A 55 0.13 -0.48 9.67
N SER A 56 0.41 -1.68 9.19
CA SER A 56 1.08 -2.72 9.97
C SER A 56 2.48 -2.30 10.40
N ASP A 57 3.05 -2.99 11.40
CA ASP A 57 4.40 -2.71 11.86
C ASP A 57 5.44 -3.05 10.78
N ASP A 58 5.20 -4.10 9.99
CA ASP A 58 6.05 -4.47 8.84
C ASP A 58 6.13 -3.33 7.81
N ILE A 59 5.00 -2.67 7.53
CA ILE A 59 4.97 -1.51 6.63
C ILE A 59 5.69 -0.31 7.25
N LYS A 60 5.45 -0.01 8.54
CA LYS A 60 6.17 1.10 9.20
C LYS A 60 7.68 0.88 9.16
N ASP A 61 8.13 -0.33 9.47
CA ASP A 61 9.55 -0.70 9.44
C ASP A 61 10.14 -0.60 8.03
N LEU A 62 9.39 -1.01 7.00
CA LEU A 62 9.77 -0.85 5.61
C LEU A 62 10.03 0.62 5.25
N PHE A 63 9.16 1.53 5.66
CA PHE A 63 9.33 2.95 5.37
C PHE A 63 10.44 3.57 6.21
N PHE A 64 10.48 3.30 7.52
CA PHE A 64 11.49 3.89 8.40
C PHE A 64 12.91 3.45 8.08
N LYS A 65 13.14 2.18 7.71
CA LYS A 65 14.48 1.71 7.29
C LYS A 65 14.96 2.35 6.00
N ASN A 66 14.06 2.91 5.19
CA ASN A 66 14.36 3.62 3.95
C ASN A 66 14.42 5.14 4.13
N MET A 67 14.21 5.65 5.34
CA MET A 67 14.38 7.05 5.70
C MET A 67 15.73 7.27 6.39
N SER A 68 16.25 8.50 6.33
CA SER A 68 17.30 8.91 7.27
C SER A 68 16.75 8.92 8.71
N GLU A 69 17.61 8.71 9.71
CA GLU A 69 17.20 8.74 11.14
C GLU A 69 16.40 10.00 11.50
N ARG A 70 16.84 11.16 10.99
CA ARG A 70 16.13 12.44 11.20
C ARG A 70 14.74 12.43 10.58
N ALA A 71 14.60 11.92 9.35
CA ALA A 71 13.32 11.87 8.66
C ALA A 71 12.36 10.88 9.32
N ALA A 72 12.86 9.72 9.76
CA ALA A 72 12.07 8.76 10.52
C ALA A 72 11.57 9.35 11.84
N LYS A 73 12.44 10.07 12.59
CA LYS A 73 12.06 10.75 13.82
C LYS A 73 10.97 11.80 13.59
N MET A 74 11.12 12.64 12.56
CA MET A 74 10.10 13.65 12.22
C MET A 74 8.77 12.99 11.84
N MET A 75 8.80 11.93 11.04
CA MET A 75 7.60 11.19 10.66
C MET A 75 6.89 10.58 11.87
N GLN A 76 7.64 10.03 12.83
CA GLN A 76 7.07 9.52 14.09
C GLN A 76 6.44 10.64 14.92
N GLU A 77 7.11 11.78 15.05
CA GLU A 77 6.57 12.95 15.75
C GLU A 77 5.29 13.48 15.08
N ASP A 78 5.25 13.55 13.74
CA ASP A 78 4.07 13.95 12.96
C ASP A 78 2.91 12.97 13.18
N MET A 79 3.19 11.66 13.13
CA MET A 79 2.21 10.61 13.42
C MET A 79 1.67 10.72 14.85
N GLU A 80 2.50 10.99 15.85
CA GLU A 80 2.06 11.18 17.24
C GLU A 80 1.19 12.43 17.39
N ALA A 81 1.61 13.55 16.80
CA ALA A 81 0.92 14.83 16.86
C ALA A 81 -0.49 14.80 16.28
N MET A 82 -0.76 13.92 15.31
CA MET A 82 -2.10 13.74 14.74
C MET A 82 -3.17 13.26 15.75
N GLY A 83 -2.78 12.60 16.86
CA GLY A 83 -3.75 12.04 17.81
C GLY A 83 -4.73 11.03 17.19
N PRO A 84 -5.89 10.73 17.78
CA PRO A 84 -6.85 9.81 17.17
C PRO A 84 -7.33 10.31 15.79
N VAL A 85 -7.17 9.50 14.74
CA VAL A 85 -7.57 9.81 13.36
C VAL A 85 -8.78 8.97 12.93
N ARG A 86 -9.52 9.41 11.91
CA ARG A 86 -10.66 8.65 11.39
C ARG A 86 -10.16 7.56 10.45
N LEU A 87 -10.71 6.34 10.56
CA LEU A 87 -10.38 5.23 9.65
C LEU A 87 -10.52 5.63 8.17
N LYS A 88 -11.55 6.42 7.83
CA LYS A 88 -11.74 6.91 6.46
C LYS A 88 -10.57 7.77 5.95
N GLU A 89 -9.97 8.60 6.79
CA GLU A 89 -8.83 9.46 6.41
C GLU A 89 -7.58 8.61 6.18
N VAL A 90 -7.41 7.56 6.99
CA VAL A 90 -6.36 6.55 6.80
C VAL A 90 -6.54 5.81 5.49
N ASP A 91 -7.75 5.31 5.19
CA ASP A 91 -8.04 4.57 3.96
C ASP A 91 -7.79 5.43 2.71
N GLU A 92 -8.20 6.71 2.75
CA GLU A 92 -7.95 7.67 1.67
C GLU A 92 -6.45 7.92 1.48
N ALA A 93 -5.71 8.12 2.57
CA ALA A 93 -4.26 8.31 2.53
C ALA A 93 -3.53 7.08 1.99
N GLN A 94 -3.88 5.88 2.47
CA GLN A 94 -3.32 4.62 1.98
C GLN A 94 -3.63 4.42 0.49
N GLY A 95 -4.85 4.73 0.05
CA GLY A 95 -5.23 4.69 -1.36
C GLY A 95 -4.37 5.59 -2.25
N ASN A 96 -4.06 6.81 -1.78
CA ASN A 96 -3.18 7.73 -2.50
C ASN A 96 -1.74 7.20 -2.62
N VAL A 97 -1.21 6.58 -1.56
CA VAL A 97 0.13 5.98 -1.59
C VAL A 97 0.17 4.79 -2.56
N VAL A 98 -0.82 3.91 -2.49
CA VAL A 98 -0.97 2.77 -3.41
C VAL A 98 -1.07 3.24 -4.86
N GLN A 99 -1.86 4.28 -5.12
CA GLN A 99 -1.99 4.82 -6.47
C GLN A 99 -0.67 5.39 -7.00
N THR A 100 0.09 6.07 -6.14
CA THR A 100 1.43 6.56 -6.49
C THR A 100 2.39 5.41 -6.80
N ALA A 101 2.39 4.37 -5.97
CA ALA A 101 3.22 3.18 -6.18
C ALA A 101 2.89 2.48 -7.51
N LYS A 102 1.60 2.39 -7.88
CA LYS A 102 1.18 1.87 -9.19
C LYS A 102 1.68 2.72 -10.34
N THR A 103 1.55 4.04 -10.26
CA THR A 103 2.06 4.93 -11.31
C THR A 103 3.57 4.81 -11.50
N LEU A 104 4.32 4.63 -10.41
CA LEU A 104 5.76 4.39 -10.49
C LEU A 104 6.10 2.98 -11.01
N ALA A 105 5.24 1.99 -10.78
CA ALA A 105 5.39 0.67 -11.37
C ALA A 105 5.11 0.70 -12.89
N ASP A 106 4.07 1.40 -13.31
CA ASP A 106 3.73 1.62 -14.73
C ASP A 106 4.85 2.37 -15.48
N SER A 107 5.63 3.22 -14.80
CA SER A 107 6.82 3.88 -15.36
C SER A 107 8.10 3.04 -15.33
N GLY A 108 8.07 1.87 -14.67
CA GLY A 108 9.22 0.99 -14.47
C GLY A 108 10.18 1.45 -13.35
N GLU A 109 9.81 2.44 -12.55
CA GLU A 109 10.62 2.93 -11.41
C GLU A 109 10.47 2.07 -10.15
N ILE A 110 9.37 1.32 -10.03
CA ILE A 110 9.12 0.37 -8.95
C ILE A 110 8.85 -1.00 -9.55
N VAL A 111 9.48 -2.05 -9.01
CA VAL A 111 9.13 -3.43 -9.33
C VAL A 111 8.28 -4.00 -8.19
N ILE A 112 7.04 -4.39 -8.51
CA ILE A 112 6.12 -5.01 -7.54
C ILE A 112 6.20 -6.53 -7.71
N SER A 113 6.86 -7.20 -6.78
CA SER A 113 6.99 -8.65 -6.83
C SER A 113 5.65 -9.33 -6.47
N GLY A 114 5.00 -9.96 -7.45
CA GLY A 114 3.87 -10.89 -7.21
C GLY A 114 2.46 -10.30 -7.23
N GLY A 115 2.21 -9.29 -8.06
CA GLY A 115 0.91 -8.62 -8.17
C GLY A 115 0.43 -8.42 -9.60
N GLY A 116 0.27 -9.51 -10.36
CA GLY A 116 -0.54 -9.50 -11.57
C GLY A 116 0.15 -8.99 -12.83
N GLU A 117 1.22 -9.66 -13.25
CA GLU A 117 1.41 -10.09 -14.62
C GLU A 117 2.48 -11.19 -14.56
N GLU A 118 2.17 -12.32 -15.17
CA GLU A 118 3.17 -13.31 -15.51
C GLU A 118 4.23 -12.57 -16.33
N ASP A 119 5.43 -12.41 -15.79
CA ASP A 119 6.63 -12.24 -16.60
C ASP A 119 6.75 -13.52 -17.46
N GLU A 120 5.91 -13.63 -18.50
CA GLU A 120 6.16 -14.49 -19.64
C GLU A 120 7.37 -13.92 -20.36
N LEU A 121 8.56 -14.27 -19.86
CA LEU A 121 9.73 -14.34 -20.71
C LEU A 121 9.49 -15.47 -21.72
N VAL A 122 8.94 -15.10 -22.88
CA VAL A 122 8.89 -15.97 -24.05
C VAL A 122 10.31 -16.03 -24.64
N PHE A 123 10.89 -17.23 -24.66
CA PHE A 123 12.11 -17.55 -25.42
C PHE A 123 11.77 -17.94 -26.85
#